data_AF-A0A534PHC4-F1
#
_entry.id   AF-A0A534PHC4-F1
#
_cell.length_a   1.000
_cell.length_b   1.000
_cell.length_c   1.000
_cell.angle_alpha   90.00
_cell.angle_beta   90.00
_cell.angle_gamma   90.00
#
_symmetry.space_group_name_H-M   'P 1'
#
loop_
_entity.id
_entity.type
_entity.pdbx_description
1 polymer ?
#
loop_
_entity_poly.entity_id
_entity_poly.type
_entity_poly.pdbx_seq_one_letter_code
_entity_poly.pdbx_strand_id
1 'polypeptide(L)'
;MTARLAALPWMFFFGVACATDPRPPPTLAQNRELGSFAQAAAWPNAEPLIAIIAAQEFIAARHERDGYEYFQKLAREQPQRPVLVSLEGLLQARAAGEIALLSRVSWVEDAIRKLDRGAEADPGAGRLLRGLVFADLPERFGKAKQAVADLEASLDSRESFPGDLDRALYRGLARAFHTQGNEGRSREMQQRAGIRSLDDGEVASNFSVGAEEGFRFTNPKLVREADGVYVAEGFDFANIAFLVDAAGVVAIDAGTTAETAGAAKKALRQITDAPIRLVILTHSHWDHVGGLAAIREPGTVVIARADFAGELRRMRSSQRTFSWFFGKRPVGLDVRVDRTVSSKESLRFGKLELQLIPVSGGETDDALFIHLPRQGLLFVGDAFMPYLGPPFLSEGSPDGYLEALAQVRALAPRRLIHGHPPLTRYFNMDAAPGLEMALRGLHDRYLPDVLRSRPIADILHDEYLPPSLREAPKAVLPYLLVRDHFLQRLHLQNAGYWQADGEGMEVLTRSEWAALLDEMGQRSEAPFVRLVENLLARGDGPLALNVAEMGLLRHPANEKLQRARAKALSMLIERYGPVDPFRFIIYSQWANAPLRPVAGPTAEGR
;
A
#
# COMPACT_ATOMS: atom_id res chain seq x y z
N MET A 1 41.35 -22.88 -50.41
CA MET A 1 40.61 -22.07 -51.40
C MET A 1 39.16 -22.02 -50.91
N THR A 2 38.78 -21.02 -50.10
CA THR A 2 38.22 -19.68 -50.48
C THR A 2 36.76 -19.80 -50.96
N ALA A 3 35.75 -19.07 -50.49
CA ALA A 3 35.61 -17.83 -49.71
C ALA A 3 34.18 -17.79 -49.08
N ARG A 4 33.95 -17.35 -47.83
CA ARG A 4 33.57 -15.98 -47.37
C ARG A 4 32.57 -15.20 -48.26
N LEU A 5 31.36 -14.98 -47.73
CA LEU A 5 30.41 -13.89 -48.00
C LEU A 5 29.61 -13.69 -46.70
N ALA A 6 30.11 -12.90 -45.74
CA ALA A 6 29.86 -11.47 -45.58
C ALA A 6 28.39 -11.15 -45.26
N ALA A 7 28.08 -11.17 -43.96
CA ALA A 7 26.93 -10.48 -43.38
C ALA A 7 27.16 -8.96 -43.48
N LEU A 8 26.20 -8.24 -44.05
CA LEU A 8 26.11 -6.78 -43.98
C LEU A 8 24.91 -6.41 -43.09
N PRO A 9 25.09 -5.47 -42.15
CA PRO A 9 24.03 -5.04 -41.26
C PRO A 9 23.06 -4.13 -41.99
N TRP A 10 21.76 -4.38 -41.85
CA TRP A 10 20.76 -3.38 -42.17
C TRP A 10 20.82 -2.29 -41.10
N MET A 11 21.52 -1.21 -41.44
CA MET A 11 21.33 0.11 -40.84
C MET A 11 19.84 0.45 -40.89
N PHE A 12 19.18 0.41 -39.73
CA PHE A 12 17.96 1.18 -39.58
C PHE A 12 18.34 2.66 -39.71
N PHE A 13 17.78 3.31 -40.73
CA PHE A 13 17.69 4.75 -40.81
C PHE A 13 17.10 5.26 -39.49
N PHE A 14 17.94 5.83 -38.62
CA PHE A 14 17.50 6.83 -37.67
C PHE A 14 17.02 8.03 -38.49
N GLY A 15 15.74 8.03 -38.82
CA GLY A 15 15.04 9.30 -38.92
C GLY A 15 15.26 9.99 -37.58
N VAL A 16 16.03 11.07 -37.59
CA VAL A 16 16.13 12.03 -36.49
C VAL A 16 14.76 12.66 -36.38
N ALA A 17 13.82 11.95 -35.77
CA ALA A 17 12.65 12.58 -35.21
C ALA A 17 13.17 13.40 -34.04
N CYS A 18 13.23 14.72 -34.22
CA CYS A 18 13.31 15.71 -33.14
C CYS A 18 12.06 15.65 -32.23
N ALA A 19 11.52 14.46 -31.96
CA ALA A 19 10.28 14.27 -31.25
C ALA A 19 10.54 14.41 -29.75
N THR A 20 10.11 15.55 -29.22
CA THR A 20 9.69 15.66 -27.83
C THR A 20 8.40 14.88 -27.66
N ASP A 21 8.29 14.09 -26.60
CA ASP A 21 6.95 13.63 -26.20
C ASP A 21 6.15 14.87 -25.77
N PRO A 22 4.98 15.14 -26.36
CA PRO A 22 4.19 16.30 -25.97
C PRO A 22 3.73 16.13 -24.51
N ARG A 23 3.70 17.24 -23.77
CA ARG A 23 3.11 17.28 -22.42
C ARG A 23 1.70 16.68 -22.50
N PRO A 24 1.37 15.67 -21.68
CA PRO A 24 0.08 15.01 -21.79
C PRO A 24 -1.04 15.99 -21.44
N PRO A 25 -2.20 15.91 -22.11
CA PRO A 25 -3.35 16.69 -21.69
C PRO A 25 -3.85 16.19 -20.32
N PRO A 26 -4.60 17.01 -19.56
CA PRO A 26 -5.16 16.60 -18.29
C PRO A 26 -5.97 15.29 -18.39
N THR A 27 -5.96 14.51 -17.31
CA THR A 27 -6.84 13.35 -17.15
C THR A 27 -8.31 13.77 -17.27
N LEU A 28 -9.18 12.85 -17.69
CA LEU A 28 -10.62 13.09 -17.71
C LEU A 28 -11.22 12.79 -16.34
N ALA A 29 -10.78 11.71 -15.70
CA ALA A 29 -11.11 11.42 -14.31
C ALA A 29 -10.27 12.29 -13.36
N GLN A 30 -10.91 12.80 -12.32
CA GLN A 30 -10.20 13.45 -11.21
C GLN A 30 -9.33 12.43 -10.48
N ASN A 31 -8.04 12.72 -10.39
CA ASN A 31 -7.12 11.96 -9.54
C ASN A 31 -7.23 12.49 -8.09
N ARG A 32 -8.12 11.88 -7.31
CA ARG A 32 -8.44 12.32 -5.95
C ARG A 32 -7.26 12.19 -4.98
N GLU A 33 -6.50 11.13 -5.15
CA GLU A 33 -5.31 10.85 -4.38
C GLU A 33 -4.26 11.95 -4.62
N LEU A 34 -3.95 12.26 -5.88
CA LEU A 34 -3.04 13.35 -6.24
C LEU A 34 -3.51 14.71 -5.69
N GLY A 35 -4.79 15.06 -5.88
CA GLY A 35 -5.34 16.33 -5.39
C GLY A 35 -5.16 16.50 -3.88
N SER A 36 -5.53 15.46 -3.12
CA SER A 36 -5.47 15.46 -1.66
C SER A 36 -4.03 15.47 -1.13
N PHE A 37 -3.15 14.62 -1.69
CA PHE A 37 -1.73 14.56 -1.29
C PHE A 37 -0.96 15.82 -1.68
N ALA A 38 -1.21 16.39 -2.87
CA ALA A 38 -0.61 17.66 -3.26
C ALA A 38 -1.06 18.76 -2.29
N GLN A 39 -2.36 18.92 -2.03
CA GLN A 39 -2.87 19.94 -1.12
C GLN A 39 -2.23 19.83 0.28
N ALA A 40 -2.11 18.61 0.82
CA ALA A 40 -1.46 18.37 2.09
C ALA A 40 0.06 18.64 2.05
N ALA A 41 0.75 18.25 0.97
CA ALA A 41 2.20 18.45 0.80
C ALA A 41 2.60 19.93 0.79
N ALA A 42 1.68 20.81 0.35
CA ALA A 42 1.88 22.26 0.34
C ALA A 42 1.87 22.88 1.75
N TRP A 43 1.43 22.19 2.80
CA TRP A 43 1.43 22.76 4.15
C TRP A 43 2.86 22.95 4.69
N PRO A 44 3.17 24.07 5.36
CA PRO A 44 4.53 24.36 5.85
C PRO A 44 5.11 23.31 6.80
N ASN A 45 4.26 22.60 7.52
CA ASN A 45 4.61 21.56 8.50
C ASN A 45 4.30 20.14 8.00
N ALA A 46 4.03 19.96 6.71
CA ALA A 46 3.77 18.63 6.16
C ALA A 46 5.00 17.73 6.27
N GLU A 47 4.79 16.53 6.79
CA GLU A 47 5.80 15.46 6.89
C GLU A 47 6.43 15.19 5.51
N PRO A 48 7.76 14.94 5.43
CA PRO A 48 8.43 14.67 4.16
C PRO A 48 7.78 13.56 3.33
N LEU A 49 7.26 12.52 4.00
CA LEU A 49 6.59 11.40 3.34
C LEU A 49 5.34 11.82 2.54
N ILE A 50 4.58 12.81 3.01
CA ILE A 50 3.41 13.33 2.26
C ILE A 50 3.85 13.93 0.92
N ALA A 51 4.94 14.69 0.93
CA ALA A 51 5.51 15.27 -0.29
C ALA A 51 6.06 14.18 -1.24
N ILE A 52 6.70 13.14 -0.69
CA ILE A 52 7.20 12.00 -1.48
C ILE A 52 6.03 11.26 -2.15
N ILE A 53 4.95 10.96 -1.42
CA ILE A 53 3.76 10.30 -1.98
C ILE A 53 3.10 11.18 -3.05
N ALA A 54 2.99 12.49 -2.83
CA ALA A 54 2.47 13.41 -3.84
C ALA A 54 3.31 13.40 -5.13
N ALA A 55 4.64 13.38 -5.03
CA ALA A 55 5.53 13.25 -6.19
C ALA A 55 5.35 11.89 -6.90
N GLN A 56 5.15 10.80 -6.16
CA GLN A 56 4.84 9.50 -6.72
C GLN A 56 3.50 9.49 -7.47
N GLU A 57 2.46 10.15 -6.95
CA GLU A 57 1.18 10.28 -7.66
C GLU A 57 1.32 11.05 -8.99
N PHE A 58 2.15 12.10 -9.05
CA PHE A 58 2.47 12.77 -10.32
C PHE A 58 3.14 11.81 -11.32
N ILE A 59 4.10 11.00 -10.86
CA ILE A 59 4.81 10.01 -11.71
C ILE A 59 3.84 8.92 -12.19
N ALA A 60 3.04 8.36 -11.27
CA ALA A 60 2.08 7.31 -11.58
C ALA A 60 0.99 7.79 -12.55
N ALA A 61 0.64 9.08 -12.49
CA ALA A 61 -0.29 9.72 -13.41
C ALA A 61 0.37 10.22 -14.70
N ARG A 62 1.68 9.99 -14.94
CA ARG A 62 2.41 10.50 -16.12
C ARG A 62 2.39 12.03 -16.26
N HIS A 63 2.35 12.73 -15.13
CA HIS A 63 2.32 14.19 -15.06
C HIS A 63 3.62 14.73 -14.43
N GLU A 64 4.78 14.17 -14.78
CA GLU A 64 6.07 14.52 -14.17
C GLU A 64 6.44 15.99 -14.37
N ARG A 65 6.12 16.59 -15.52
CA ARG A 65 6.34 18.02 -15.77
C ARG A 65 5.47 18.92 -14.90
N ASP A 66 4.20 18.54 -14.68
CA ASP A 66 3.29 19.26 -13.78
C ASP A 66 3.81 19.17 -12.34
N GLY A 67 4.25 17.98 -11.93
CA GLY A 67 4.89 17.75 -10.65
C GLY A 67 6.17 18.57 -10.48
N TYR A 68 7.02 18.66 -11.51
CA TYR A 68 8.22 19.51 -11.48
C TYR A 68 7.87 20.99 -11.23
N GLU A 69 6.90 21.53 -11.97
CA GLU A 69 6.44 22.92 -11.81
C GLU A 69 5.87 23.14 -10.39
N TYR A 70 5.11 22.17 -9.89
CA TYR A 70 4.55 22.16 -8.55
C TYR A 70 5.63 22.19 -7.45
N PHE A 71 6.58 21.25 -7.48
CA PHE A 71 7.64 21.18 -6.47
C PHE A 71 8.68 22.28 -6.61
N GLN A 72 8.92 22.80 -7.81
CA GLN A 72 9.71 24.02 -8.00
C GLN A 72 9.09 25.21 -7.26
N LYS A 73 7.77 25.40 -7.38
CA LYS A 73 7.07 26.46 -6.65
C LYS A 73 7.22 26.24 -5.13
N LEU A 74 6.93 25.04 -4.64
CA LEU A 74 7.04 24.74 -3.21
C LEU A 74 8.46 24.92 -2.67
N ALA A 75 9.49 24.47 -3.40
CA ALA A 75 10.89 24.62 -2.97
C ALA A 75 11.31 26.09 -2.87
N ARG A 76 10.76 26.97 -3.72
CA ARG A 76 10.98 28.43 -3.64
C ARG A 76 10.24 29.07 -2.47
N GLU A 77 9.01 28.65 -2.22
CA GLU A 77 8.17 29.19 -1.14
C GLU A 77 8.57 28.66 0.24
N GLN A 78 9.18 27.47 0.31
CA GLN A 78 9.50 26.75 1.53
C GLN A 78 10.94 26.21 1.54
N PRO A 79 11.96 27.09 1.43
CA PRO A 79 13.37 26.68 1.32
C PRO A 79 13.90 25.92 2.54
N GLN A 80 13.21 26.00 3.68
CA GLN A 80 13.52 25.27 4.91
C GLN A 80 13.18 23.77 4.86
N ARG A 81 12.56 23.28 3.77
CA ARG A 81 12.21 21.86 3.58
C ARG A 81 13.08 21.24 2.47
N PRO A 82 14.27 20.71 2.80
CA PRO A 82 15.23 20.21 1.79
C PRO A 82 14.67 19.13 0.86
N VAL A 83 13.75 18.30 1.35
CA VAL A 83 13.10 17.26 0.53
C VAL A 83 12.46 17.83 -0.75
N LEU A 84 11.96 19.07 -0.72
CA LEU A 84 11.28 19.68 -1.86
C LEU A 84 12.22 19.94 -3.04
N VAL A 85 13.48 20.32 -2.80
CA VAL A 85 14.46 20.51 -3.90
C VAL A 85 14.89 19.17 -4.49
N SER A 86 14.95 18.11 -3.67
CA SER A 86 15.21 16.75 -4.14
C SER A 86 14.05 16.25 -5.04
N LEU A 87 12.79 16.51 -4.63
CA LEU A 87 11.62 16.15 -5.42
C LEU A 87 11.49 16.98 -6.71
N GLU A 88 11.84 18.28 -6.67
CA GLU A 88 11.97 19.11 -7.88
C GLU A 88 12.96 18.46 -8.85
N GLY A 89 14.16 18.10 -8.39
CA GLY A 89 15.18 17.46 -9.21
C GLY A 89 14.77 16.09 -9.75
N LEU A 90 14.11 15.26 -8.94
CA LEU A 90 13.55 13.97 -9.35
C LEU A 90 12.57 14.13 -10.52
N LEU A 91 11.55 14.97 -10.35
CA LEU A 91 10.50 15.16 -11.36
C LEU A 91 11.06 15.83 -12.62
N GLN A 92 12.01 16.76 -12.46
CA GLN A 92 12.73 17.34 -13.59
C GLN A 92 13.47 16.28 -14.40
N ALA A 93 14.20 15.37 -13.75
CA ALA A 93 14.93 14.31 -14.44
C ALA A 93 13.99 13.36 -15.19
N ARG A 94 12.85 12.99 -14.59
CA ARG A 94 11.86 12.11 -15.23
C ARG A 94 11.12 12.78 -16.38
N ALA A 95 10.86 14.09 -16.32
CA ALA A 95 10.25 14.86 -17.41
C ALA A 95 11.18 15.09 -18.62
N ALA A 96 12.42 14.57 -18.61
CA ALA A 96 13.39 14.83 -19.68
C ALA A 96 12.93 14.37 -21.08
N GLY A 97 12.06 13.35 -21.16
CA GLY A 97 11.46 12.89 -22.42
C GLY A 97 10.64 13.96 -23.15
N GLU A 98 10.02 14.87 -22.39
CA GLU A 98 9.21 15.98 -22.92
C GLU A 98 10.05 17.17 -23.39
N ILE A 99 11.35 17.17 -23.10
CA ILE A 99 12.26 18.28 -23.42
C ILE A 99 12.94 18.04 -24.76
N ALA A 100 13.05 19.10 -25.57
CA ALA A 100 13.71 19.08 -26.86
C ALA A 100 15.15 18.55 -26.75
N LEU A 101 15.55 17.70 -27.70
CA LEU A 101 16.82 16.96 -27.66
C LEU A 101 18.04 17.87 -27.42
N LEU A 102 18.06 19.06 -28.02
CA LEU A 102 19.15 20.04 -27.90
C LEU A 102 19.29 20.61 -26.48
N SER A 103 18.17 20.75 -25.75
CA SER A 103 18.17 21.30 -24.38
C SER A 103 18.19 20.21 -23.31
N ARG A 104 17.89 18.95 -23.68
CA ARG A 104 17.70 17.83 -22.76
C ARG A 104 18.91 17.55 -21.86
N VAL A 105 20.13 17.70 -22.38
CA VAL A 105 21.35 17.49 -21.57
C VAL A 105 21.44 18.54 -20.47
N SER A 106 21.36 19.83 -20.82
CA SER A 106 21.41 20.93 -19.84
C SER A 106 20.29 20.88 -18.81
N TRP A 107 19.12 20.38 -19.22
CA TRP A 107 17.97 20.16 -18.35
C TRP A 107 18.25 19.08 -17.29
N VAL A 108 18.83 17.95 -17.70
CA VAL A 108 19.20 16.88 -16.77
C VAL A 108 20.36 17.29 -15.86
N GLU A 109 21.34 18.05 -16.38
CA GLU A 109 22.42 18.60 -15.54
C GLU A 109 21.90 19.55 -14.46
N ASP A 110 20.84 20.31 -14.75
CA ASP A 110 20.18 21.14 -13.75
C ASP A 110 19.45 20.33 -12.68
N ALA A 111 18.78 19.24 -13.08
CA ALA A 111 18.17 18.28 -12.16
C ALA A 111 19.23 17.65 -11.22
N ILE A 112 20.39 17.27 -11.78
CA ILE A 112 21.53 16.74 -11.01
C ILE A 112 21.97 17.73 -9.94
N ARG A 113 22.14 19.03 -10.27
CA ARG A 113 22.54 20.06 -9.30
C ARG A 113 21.52 20.24 -8.18
N LYS A 114 20.22 20.10 -8.47
CA LYS A 114 19.16 20.13 -7.44
C LYS A 114 19.24 18.94 -6.51
N LEU A 115 19.43 17.74 -7.06
CA LEU A 115 19.57 16.52 -6.28
C LEU A 115 20.84 16.53 -5.42
N ASP A 116 21.96 17.04 -5.93
CA ASP A 116 23.18 17.19 -5.14
C ASP A 116 22.97 18.12 -3.93
N ARG A 117 22.35 19.29 -4.13
CA ARG A 117 21.98 20.20 -3.02
C ARG A 117 21.00 19.56 -2.03
N GLY A 118 20.03 18.82 -2.54
CA GLY A 118 19.04 18.13 -1.71
C GLY A 118 19.66 17.03 -0.84
N ALA A 119 20.59 16.25 -1.40
CA ALA A 119 21.32 15.20 -0.68
C ALA A 119 22.32 15.75 0.35
N GLU A 120 22.86 16.94 0.11
CA GLU A 120 23.70 17.65 1.09
C GLU A 120 22.88 18.17 2.28
N ALA A 121 21.69 18.72 2.01
CA ALA A 121 20.82 19.30 3.02
C ALA A 121 19.98 18.27 3.79
N ASP A 122 19.70 17.11 3.20
CA ASP A 122 19.02 15.97 3.81
C ASP A 122 19.77 14.67 3.50
N PRO A 123 20.73 14.27 4.38
CA PRO A 123 21.48 13.03 4.24
C PRO A 123 20.63 11.76 4.31
N GLY A 124 19.36 11.88 4.72
CA GLY A 124 18.38 10.82 4.65
C GLY A 124 17.69 10.82 3.29
N ALA A 125 16.55 11.50 3.19
CA ALA A 125 15.65 11.36 2.05
C ALA A 125 16.27 11.95 0.78
N GLY A 126 17.09 12.99 0.91
CA GLY A 126 17.79 13.59 -0.23
C GLY A 126 18.78 12.62 -0.89
N ARG A 127 19.58 11.88 -0.09
CA ARG A 127 20.50 10.86 -0.64
C ARG A 127 19.76 9.71 -1.29
N LEU A 128 18.69 9.22 -0.69
CA LEU A 128 17.85 8.17 -1.27
C LEU A 128 17.34 8.58 -2.66
N LEU A 129 16.70 9.75 -2.75
CA LEU A 129 16.14 10.26 -3.99
C LEU A 129 17.22 10.50 -5.06
N ARG A 130 18.37 11.07 -4.68
CA ARG A 130 19.51 11.24 -5.58
C ARG A 130 20.03 9.90 -6.10
N GLY A 131 20.22 8.92 -5.22
CA GLY A 131 20.69 7.59 -5.56
C GLY A 131 19.78 6.89 -6.57
N LEU A 132 18.45 6.94 -6.34
CA LEU A 132 17.44 6.37 -7.23
C LEU A 132 17.48 7.04 -8.62
N VAL A 133 17.54 8.37 -8.68
CA VAL A 133 17.62 9.08 -9.98
C VAL A 133 18.94 8.78 -10.69
N PHE A 134 20.07 8.85 -9.98
CA PHE A 134 21.39 8.65 -10.58
C PHE A 134 21.58 7.23 -11.12
N ALA A 135 20.91 6.24 -10.52
CA ALA A 135 20.89 4.86 -11.03
C ALA A 135 20.20 4.74 -12.40
N ASP A 136 19.22 5.59 -12.69
CA ASP A 136 18.49 5.60 -13.97
C ASP A 136 19.19 6.46 -15.05
N LEU A 137 20.20 7.24 -14.69
CA LEU A 137 20.87 8.13 -15.64
C LEU A 137 21.80 7.36 -16.61
N PRO A 138 21.81 7.72 -17.91
CA PRO A 138 22.75 7.16 -18.88
C PRO A 138 24.22 7.36 -18.49
N GLU A 139 25.08 6.43 -18.90
CA GLU A 139 26.53 6.38 -18.58
C GLU A 139 27.24 7.72 -18.78
N ARG A 140 26.88 8.47 -19.83
CA ARG A 140 27.47 9.77 -20.17
C ARG A 140 27.45 10.81 -19.03
N PHE A 141 26.53 10.70 -18.06
CA PHE A 141 26.46 11.62 -16.93
C PHE A 141 27.41 11.22 -15.78
N GLY A 142 28.02 10.03 -15.83
CA GLY A 142 29.05 9.59 -14.88
C GLY A 142 28.57 9.39 -13.44
N LYS A 143 27.26 9.22 -13.22
CA LYS A 143 26.66 9.20 -11.86
C LYS A 143 26.51 7.80 -11.24
N ALA A 144 26.73 6.73 -11.99
CA ALA A 144 26.49 5.36 -11.52
C ALA A 144 27.28 4.99 -10.24
N LYS A 145 28.53 5.45 -10.09
CA LYS A 145 29.32 5.22 -8.86
C LYS A 145 28.70 5.90 -7.63
N GLN A 146 28.22 7.14 -7.80
CA GLN A 146 27.56 7.87 -6.73
C GLN A 146 26.21 7.24 -6.37
N ALA A 147 25.47 6.75 -7.37
CA ALA A 147 24.22 6.02 -7.16
C ALA A 147 24.44 4.80 -6.26
N VAL A 148 25.49 4.00 -6.52
CA VAL A 148 25.84 2.85 -5.66
C VAL A 148 26.10 3.30 -4.22
N ALA A 149 26.93 4.32 -4.02
CA ALA A 149 27.27 4.81 -2.69
C ALA A 149 26.03 5.30 -1.91
N ASP A 150 25.14 6.06 -2.57
CA ASP A 150 23.93 6.59 -1.93
C ASP A 150 22.93 5.47 -1.59
N LEU A 151 22.76 4.50 -2.49
CA LEU A 151 21.80 3.40 -2.32
C LEU A 151 22.29 2.36 -1.30
N GLU A 152 23.59 2.05 -1.27
CA GLU A 152 24.19 1.20 -0.22
C GLU A 152 24.05 1.88 1.16
N ALA A 153 24.33 3.18 1.27
CA ALA A 153 24.11 3.92 2.52
C ALA A 153 22.64 3.98 2.94
N SER A 154 21.72 4.03 1.97
CA SER A 154 20.27 4.00 2.23
C SER A 154 19.81 2.62 2.73
N LEU A 155 20.41 1.52 2.23
CA LEU A 155 20.16 0.17 2.75
C LEU A 155 20.65 0.02 4.20
N ASP A 156 21.81 0.58 4.54
CA ASP A 156 22.37 0.54 5.89
C ASP A 156 21.52 1.32 6.90
N SER A 157 20.82 2.36 6.44
CA SER A 157 19.96 3.23 7.24
C SER A 157 18.46 2.97 7.02
N ARG A 158 18.08 1.85 6.39
CA ARG A 158 16.70 1.57 5.99
C ARG A 158 15.66 1.61 7.12
N GLU A 159 16.07 1.34 8.36
CA GLU A 159 15.18 1.44 9.53
C GLU A 159 14.83 2.90 9.90
N SER A 160 15.62 3.86 9.41
CA SER A 160 15.40 5.30 9.61
C SER A 160 14.44 5.91 8.60
N PHE A 161 14.02 5.15 7.58
CA PHE A 161 13.09 5.60 6.55
C PHE A 161 11.71 4.99 6.73
N PRO A 162 10.65 5.80 6.58
CA PRO A 162 9.30 5.27 6.54
C PRO A 162 9.05 4.62 5.18
N GLY A 163 9.25 3.30 5.10
CA GLY A 163 8.87 2.52 3.92
C GLY A 163 9.71 1.26 3.73
N ASP A 164 9.03 0.17 3.43
CA ASP A 164 9.66 -1.07 2.98
C ASP A 164 10.07 -0.91 1.50
N LEU A 165 11.20 -0.22 1.23
CA LEU A 165 11.67 0.19 -0.12
C LEU A 165 12.88 -0.59 -0.63
N ASP A 166 13.23 -1.72 -0.02
CA ASP A 166 14.40 -2.52 -0.39
C ASP A 166 14.35 -2.92 -1.88
N ARG A 167 13.17 -3.20 -2.43
CA ARG A 167 13.01 -3.50 -3.86
C ARG A 167 13.50 -2.36 -4.75
N ALA A 168 13.09 -1.12 -4.47
CA ALA A 168 13.53 0.05 -5.21
C ALA A 168 15.05 0.24 -5.09
N LEU A 169 15.60 0.08 -3.89
CA LEU A 169 17.03 0.20 -3.62
C LEU A 169 17.84 -0.83 -4.41
N TYR A 170 17.46 -2.11 -4.33
CA TYR A 170 18.13 -3.18 -5.07
C TYR A 170 17.98 -3.02 -6.58
N ARG A 171 16.81 -2.57 -7.08
CA ARG A 171 16.65 -2.26 -8.50
C ARG A 171 17.57 -1.12 -8.95
N GLY A 172 17.65 -0.05 -8.16
CA GLY A 172 18.56 1.07 -8.43
C GLY A 172 20.02 0.60 -8.45
N LEU A 173 20.43 -0.22 -7.48
CA LEU A 173 21.77 -0.81 -7.46
C LEU A 173 22.01 -1.69 -8.69
N ALA A 174 21.03 -2.49 -9.09
CA ALA A 174 21.14 -3.33 -10.28
C ALA A 174 21.39 -2.50 -11.54
N ARG A 175 20.62 -1.41 -11.73
CA ARG A 175 20.83 -0.48 -12.86
C ARG A 175 22.21 0.18 -12.78
N ALA A 176 22.60 0.69 -11.62
CA ALA A 176 23.89 1.35 -11.44
C ALA A 176 25.08 0.40 -11.67
N PHE A 177 24.99 -0.88 -11.30
CA PHE A 177 26.01 -1.88 -11.61
C PHE A 177 26.03 -2.26 -13.09
N HIS A 178 24.86 -2.37 -13.73
CA HIS A 178 24.76 -2.61 -15.17
C HIS A 178 25.44 -1.48 -15.96
N THR A 179 25.16 -0.22 -15.63
CA THR A 179 25.81 0.96 -16.25
C THR A 179 27.32 0.97 -16.04
N GLN A 180 27.84 0.37 -14.97
CA GLN A 180 29.28 0.21 -14.72
C GLN A 180 29.90 -1.01 -15.42
N GLY A 181 29.12 -1.78 -16.18
CA GLY A 181 29.55 -3.04 -16.82
C GLY A 181 29.71 -4.21 -15.85
N ASN A 182 29.23 -4.09 -14.60
CA ASN A 182 29.28 -5.16 -13.60
C ASN A 182 28.01 -6.01 -13.63
N GLU A 183 27.90 -6.84 -14.67
CA GLU A 183 26.78 -7.74 -14.91
C GLU A 183 26.54 -8.76 -13.78
N GLY A 184 27.61 -9.17 -13.09
CA GLY A 184 27.51 -10.10 -11.96
C GLY A 184 26.74 -9.50 -10.79
N ARG A 185 27.17 -8.33 -10.31
CA ARG A 185 26.49 -7.61 -9.22
C ARG A 185 25.10 -7.14 -9.65
N SER A 186 24.92 -6.72 -10.92
CA SER A 186 23.60 -6.35 -11.43
C SER A 186 22.60 -7.50 -11.30
N ARG A 187 22.96 -8.72 -11.73
CA ARG A 187 22.10 -9.90 -11.60
C ARG A 187 21.82 -10.28 -10.15
N GLU A 188 22.82 -10.18 -9.27
CA GLU A 188 22.61 -10.40 -7.83
C GLU A 188 21.56 -9.44 -7.27
N MET A 189 21.68 -8.15 -7.59
CA MET A 189 20.73 -7.13 -7.12
C MET A 189 19.32 -7.32 -7.74
N GLN A 190 19.21 -7.76 -8.99
CA GLN A 190 17.91 -8.14 -9.59
C GLN A 190 17.26 -9.30 -8.83
N GLN A 191 18.05 -10.33 -8.48
CA GLN A 191 17.56 -11.45 -7.68
C GLN A 191 17.10 -11.00 -6.30
N ARG A 192 17.86 -10.12 -5.63
CA ARG A 192 17.47 -9.53 -4.34
C ARG A 192 16.19 -8.70 -4.46
N ALA A 193 16.08 -7.90 -5.51
CA ALA A 193 14.88 -7.12 -5.83
C ALA A 193 13.69 -8.00 -6.25
N GLY A 194 13.83 -9.31 -6.38
CA GLY A 194 12.74 -10.20 -6.80
C GLY A 194 12.24 -9.95 -8.23
N ILE A 195 13.06 -9.36 -9.09
CA ILE A 195 12.75 -9.09 -10.51
C ILE A 195 13.54 -10.02 -11.44
N ARG A 196 13.03 -10.25 -12.64
CA ARG A 196 13.66 -11.10 -13.67
C ARG A 196 14.55 -10.30 -14.60
N SER A 197 14.18 -9.04 -14.83
CA SER A 197 14.91 -8.11 -15.68
C SER A 197 14.79 -6.67 -15.15
N LEU A 198 15.66 -5.79 -15.62
CA LEU A 198 15.57 -4.34 -15.35
C LEU A 198 14.36 -3.67 -16.03
N ASP A 199 13.68 -4.37 -16.94
CA ASP A 199 12.49 -3.91 -17.67
C ASP A 199 11.18 -4.34 -17.00
N ASP A 200 11.23 -5.14 -15.93
CA ASP A 200 10.05 -5.51 -15.15
C ASP A 200 9.40 -4.26 -14.50
N GLY A 201 8.09 -4.28 -14.21
CA GLY A 201 7.32 -3.11 -13.75
C GLY A 201 7.89 -2.40 -12.49
N GLU A 202 7.59 -1.11 -12.33
CA GLU A 202 8.21 -0.21 -11.33
C GLU A 202 7.51 -0.24 -9.96
N VAL A 203 7.39 -1.43 -9.35
CA VAL A 203 6.93 -1.53 -7.95
C VAL A 203 8.09 -1.22 -7.00
N ALA A 204 7.93 -0.21 -6.15
CA ALA A 204 8.98 0.21 -5.21
C ALA A 204 8.98 -0.57 -3.88
N SER A 205 7.81 -1.05 -3.45
CA SER A 205 7.59 -1.68 -2.13
C SER A 205 8.17 -3.10 -2.01
N ASN A 206 8.39 -3.56 -0.79
CA ASN A 206 8.76 -4.96 -0.49
C ASN A 206 7.61 -5.96 -0.59
N PHE A 207 6.41 -5.50 -0.95
CA PHE A 207 5.25 -6.35 -1.13
C PHE A 207 5.56 -7.52 -2.08
N SER A 208 4.99 -8.68 -1.79
CA SER A 208 4.95 -9.81 -2.71
C SER A 208 3.53 -10.34 -2.80
N VAL A 209 3.17 -10.83 -3.97
CA VAL A 209 1.82 -11.32 -4.25
C VAL A 209 1.86 -12.42 -5.29
N GLY A 210 1.05 -13.45 -5.11
CA GLY A 210 0.87 -14.47 -6.15
C GLY A 210 -0.22 -15.48 -5.80
N ALA A 211 -0.63 -16.23 -6.82
CA ALA A 211 -1.71 -17.21 -6.69
C ALA A 211 -1.42 -18.31 -5.65
N GLU A 212 -0.16 -18.73 -5.51
CA GLU A 212 0.22 -19.83 -4.61
C GLU A 212 0.35 -19.36 -3.16
N GLU A 213 1.19 -18.36 -2.92
CA GLU A 213 1.61 -17.96 -1.57
C GLU A 213 0.72 -16.89 -0.93
N GLY A 214 -0.14 -16.23 -1.73
CA GLY A 214 -0.92 -15.08 -1.29
C GLY A 214 -0.11 -13.80 -1.27
N PHE A 215 -0.54 -12.85 -0.44
CA PHE A 215 0.14 -11.57 -0.27
C PHE A 215 1.01 -11.55 1.00
N ARG A 216 2.15 -10.86 0.95
CA ARG A 216 3.01 -10.59 2.11
C ARG A 216 3.52 -9.15 2.06
N PHE A 217 3.47 -8.47 3.21
CA PHE A 217 3.88 -7.08 3.34
C PHE A 217 5.41 -6.90 3.48
N THR A 218 6.06 -7.74 4.29
CA THR A 218 7.48 -7.58 4.64
C THR A 218 8.11 -8.93 4.98
N ASN A 219 9.42 -8.97 5.19
CA ASN A 219 10.15 -10.20 5.51
C ASN A 219 9.92 -10.67 6.96
N PRO A 220 9.90 -11.99 7.22
CA PRO A 220 9.67 -12.54 8.56
C PRO A 220 10.71 -12.06 9.59
N LYS A 221 10.26 -11.55 10.74
CA LYS A 221 11.10 -11.22 11.89
C LYS A 221 10.30 -11.30 13.20
N LEU A 222 11.01 -11.56 14.30
CA LEU A 222 10.41 -11.58 15.65
C LEU A 222 10.87 -10.34 16.40
N VAL A 223 9.95 -9.41 16.65
CA VAL A 223 10.21 -8.11 17.28
C VAL A 223 9.92 -8.21 18.77
N ARG A 224 10.85 -7.77 19.63
CA ARG A 224 10.61 -7.65 21.08
C ARG A 224 10.06 -6.27 21.39
N GLU A 225 8.78 -6.22 21.75
CA GLU A 225 8.04 -4.97 22.00
C GLU A 225 8.17 -4.45 23.44
N ALA A 226 8.32 -5.39 24.37
CA ALA A 226 8.59 -5.15 25.78
C ALA A 226 9.24 -6.40 26.38
N ASP A 227 9.56 -6.36 27.68
CA ASP A 227 10.00 -7.56 28.37
C ASP A 227 8.92 -8.64 28.34
N GLY A 228 9.29 -9.84 27.86
CA GLY A 228 8.37 -10.95 27.65
C GLY A 228 7.32 -10.77 26.54
N VAL A 229 7.36 -9.70 25.73
CA VAL A 229 6.38 -9.47 24.67
C VAL A 229 7.06 -9.50 23.30
N TYR A 230 6.67 -10.47 22.47
CA TYR A 230 7.23 -10.69 21.13
C TYR A 230 6.13 -10.65 20.07
N VAL A 231 6.40 -10.03 18.92
CA VAL A 231 5.47 -9.96 17.78
C VAL A 231 6.15 -10.56 16.55
N ALA A 232 5.55 -11.59 15.98
CA ALA A 232 6.00 -12.23 14.76
C ALA A 232 5.45 -11.44 13.56
N GLU A 233 6.30 -10.62 12.94
CA GLU A 233 5.97 -9.80 11.79
C GLU A 233 6.38 -10.47 10.47
N GLY A 234 5.58 -10.33 9.41
CA GLY A 234 5.92 -10.79 8.05
C GLY A 234 5.92 -12.31 7.84
N PHE A 235 5.56 -13.09 8.86
CA PHE A 235 5.34 -14.55 8.74
C PHE A 235 4.04 -14.90 7.99
N ASP A 236 3.07 -13.98 8.02
CA ASP A 236 1.72 -14.13 7.47
C ASP A 236 1.23 -12.76 6.96
N PHE A 237 -0.02 -12.68 6.49
CA PHE A 237 -0.75 -11.45 6.24
C PHE A 237 -0.89 -10.64 7.54
N ALA A 238 -1.40 -11.26 8.62
CA ALA A 238 -1.47 -10.67 9.96
C ALA A 238 -0.31 -11.09 10.87
N ASN A 239 -0.10 -10.33 11.94
CA ASN A 239 0.87 -10.64 12.98
C ASN A 239 0.31 -11.59 14.03
N ILE A 240 1.22 -12.32 14.67
CA ILE A 240 0.93 -13.12 15.87
C ILE A 240 1.82 -12.61 17.00
N ALA A 241 1.23 -12.29 18.15
CA ALA A 241 2.00 -11.90 19.33
C ALA A 241 2.09 -13.02 20.35
N PHE A 242 3.20 -13.07 21.08
CA PHE A 242 3.49 -14.04 22.12
C PHE A 242 3.93 -13.31 23.39
N LEU A 243 3.17 -13.48 24.47
CA LEU A 243 3.51 -13.01 25.81
C LEU A 243 4.09 -14.19 26.59
N VAL A 244 5.37 -14.10 26.91
CA VAL A 244 6.17 -15.16 27.54
C VAL A 244 6.31 -14.88 29.03
N ASP A 245 5.86 -15.83 29.84
CA ASP A 245 6.03 -15.85 31.30
C ASP A 245 6.50 -17.25 31.75
N ALA A 246 6.98 -17.37 32.98
CA ALA A 246 7.33 -18.66 33.56
C ALA A 246 6.12 -19.62 33.69
N ALA A 247 4.91 -19.08 33.80
CA ALA A 247 3.66 -19.85 33.83
C ALA A 247 3.26 -20.45 32.46
N GLY A 248 3.85 -19.97 31.36
CA GLY A 248 3.53 -20.38 29.99
C GLY A 248 3.54 -19.22 29.01
N VAL A 249 2.96 -19.45 27.83
CA VAL A 249 2.80 -18.43 26.78
C VAL A 249 1.32 -18.09 26.57
N VAL A 250 1.03 -16.81 26.38
CA VAL A 250 -0.23 -16.30 25.83
C VAL A 250 0.03 -15.91 24.38
N ALA A 251 -0.65 -16.54 23.43
CA ALA A 251 -0.68 -16.06 22.04
C ALA A 251 -1.83 -15.07 21.86
N ILE A 252 -1.59 -14.02 21.08
CA ILE A 252 -2.62 -13.11 20.60
C ILE A 252 -2.70 -13.33 19.08
N ASP A 253 -3.88 -13.72 18.62
CA ASP A 253 -4.16 -14.19 17.26
C ASP A 253 -3.36 -15.43 16.83
N ALA A 254 -3.63 -15.90 15.60
CA ALA A 254 -3.14 -17.17 15.10
C ALA A 254 -2.82 -17.22 13.59
N GLY A 255 -2.80 -16.09 12.87
CA GLY A 255 -2.44 -16.06 11.45
C GLY A 255 -3.50 -16.69 10.53
N THR A 256 -3.21 -16.71 9.22
CA THR A 256 -4.12 -17.19 8.16
C THR A 256 -4.15 -18.71 8.03
N THR A 257 -3.01 -19.37 8.17
CA THR A 257 -2.90 -20.82 7.91
C THR A 257 -2.09 -21.52 8.99
N ALA A 258 -2.29 -22.83 9.13
CA ALA A 258 -1.48 -23.64 10.05
C ALA A 258 0.02 -23.62 9.69
N GLU A 259 0.37 -23.46 8.41
CA GLU A 259 1.76 -23.41 7.94
C GLU A 259 2.48 -22.14 8.42
N THR A 260 1.89 -20.99 8.13
CA THR A 260 2.42 -19.66 8.48
C THR A 260 2.43 -19.43 9.99
N ALA A 261 1.36 -19.83 10.69
CA ALA A 261 1.30 -19.81 12.14
C ALA A 261 2.31 -20.77 12.79
N GLY A 262 2.51 -21.95 12.18
CA GLY A 262 3.53 -22.91 12.58
C GLY A 262 4.95 -22.34 12.44
N ALA A 263 5.23 -21.57 11.38
CA ALA A 263 6.51 -20.89 11.20
C ALA A 263 6.75 -19.82 12.29
N ALA A 264 5.75 -19.02 12.63
CA ALA A 264 5.82 -18.06 13.73
C ALA A 264 6.04 -18.76 15.08
N LYS A 265 5.32 -19.87 15.34
CA LYS A 265 5.52 -20.70 16.53
C LYS A 265 6.92 -21.30 16.60
N LYS A 266 7.50 -21.74 15.47
CA LYS A 266 8.89 -22.21 15.42
C LYS A 266 9.88 -21.12 15.80
N ALA A 267 9.64 -19.87 15.38
CA ALA A 267 10.45 -18.73 15.79
C ALA A 267 10.32 -18.45 17.30
N LEU A 268 9.10 -18.52 17.86
CA LEU A 268 8.87 -18.46 19.32
C LEU A 268 9.67 -19.53 20.07
N ARG A 269 9.76 -20.76 19.54
CA ARG A 269 10.48 -21.88 20.17
C ARG A 269 12.00 -21.66 20.23
N GLN A 270 12.55 -20.68 19.50
CA GLN A 270 13.94 -20.25 19.69
C GLN A 270 14.13 -19.37 20.93
N ILE A 271 13.03 -18.86 21.51
CA ILE A 271 13.02 -18.03 22.73
C ILE A 271 12.62 -18.85 23.95
N THR A 272 11.63 -19.73 23.81
CA THR A 272 11.09 -20.48 24.95
C THR A 272 10.41 -21.79 24.53
N ASP A 273 10.60 -22.83 25.35
CA ASP A 273 9.88 -24.11 25.26
C ASP A 273 8.61 -24.13 26.12
N ALA A 274 8.28 -23.04 26.80
CA ALA A 274 7.09 -22.97 27.64
C ALA A 274 5.81 -23.21 26.82
N PRO A 275 4.85 -24.01 27.33
CA PRO A 275 3.63 -24.34 26.59
C PRO A 275 2.73 -23.11 26.38
N ILE A 276 2.05 -23.06 25.25
CA ILE A 276 1.02 -22.04 24.95
C ILE A 276 -0.23 -22.41 25.74
N ARG A 277 -0.53 -21.63 26.78
CA ARG A 277 -1.64 -21.90 27.70
C ARG A 277 -2.90 -21.16 27.31
N LEU A 278 -2.77 -19.98 26.71
CA LEU A 278 -3.88 -19.16 26.26
C LEU A 278 -3.67 -18.74 24.81
N VAL A 279 -4.76 -18.70 24.04
CA VAL A 279 -4.85 -17.97 22.78
C VAL A 279 -5.98 -16.96 22.94
N ILE A 280 -5.70 -15.68 22.71
CA ILE A 280 -6.70 -14.62 22.74
C ILE A 280 -6.85 -14.12 21.31
N LEU A 281 -8.05 -14.28 20.73
CA LEU A 281 -8.36 -13.81 19.39
C LEU A 281 -8.90 -12.39 19.49
N THR A 282 -8.30 -11.47 18.74
CA THR A 282 -8.72 -10.06 18.70
C THR A 282 -10.06 -9.91 17.98
N HIS A 283 -10.30 -10.68 16.92
CA HIS A 283 -11.55 -10.73 16.16
C HIS A 283 -11.59 -11.97 15.26
N SER A 284 -12.70 -12.19 14.54
CA SER A 284 -12.98 -13.44 13.81
C SER A 284 -12.56 -13.49 12.33
N HIS A 285 -11.69 -12.58 11.88
CA HIS A 285 -11.17 -12.65 10.52
C HIS A 285 -10.20 -13.80 10.31
N TRP A 286 -10.17 -14.25 9.06
CA TRP A 286 -9.46 -15.45 8.61
C TRP A 286 -7.97 -15.43 8.90
N ASP A 287 -7.34 -14.26 8.79
CA ASP A 287 -5.94 -13.98 9.04
C ASP A 287 -5.58 -13.89 10.52
N HIS A 288 -6.58 -13.85 11.40
CA HIS A 288 -6.38 -13.86 12.85
C HIS A 288 -6.67 -15.22 13.47
N VAL A 289 -7.45 -16.06 12.79
CA VAL A 289 -7.96 -17.32 13.37
C VAL A 289 -7.58 -18.56 12.58
N GLY A 290 -7.23 -18.42 11.31
CA GLY A 290 -7.09 -19.52 10.35
C GLY A 290 -5.95 -20.50 10.65
N GLY A 291 -4.91 -20.05 11.36
CA GLY A 291 -3.78 -20.87 11.80
C GLY A 291 -3.91 -21.44 13.22
N LEU A 292 -5.06 -21.29 13.88
CA LEU A 292 -5.27 -21.69 15.28
C LEU A 292 -4.86 -23.14 15.58
N ALA A 293 -5.08 -24.07 14.65
CA ALA A 293 -4.72 -25.48 14.82
C ALA A 293 -3.22 -25.71 15.06
N ALA A 294 -2.33 -24.85 14.51
CA ALA A 294 -0.89 -24.95 14.73
C ALA A 294 -0.43 -24.30 16.04
N ILE A 295 -1.11 -23.24 16.46
CA ILE A 295 -0.82 -22.51 17.69
C ILE A 295 -1.29 -23.31 18.90
N ARG A 296 -2.50 -23.88 18.86
CA ARG A 296 -3.13 -24.62 19.96
C ARG A 296 -2.28 -25.82 20.39
N GLU A 297 -2.10 -25.97 21.70
CA GLU A 297 -1.41 -27.09 22.36
C GLU A 297 -2.38 -27.83 23.30
N PRO A 298 -2.01 -29.02 23.81
CA PRO A 298 -2.81 -29.69 24.83
C PRO A 298 -3.05 -28.80 26.05
N GLY A 299 -4.33 -28.58 26.38
CA GLY A 299 -4.74 -27.73 27.51
C GLY A 299 -4.77 -26.23 27.22
N THR A 300 -4.53 -25.78 25.98
CA THR A 300 -4.72 -24.37 25.60
C THR A 300 -6.19 -23.97 25.69
N VAL A 301 -6.46 -22.84 26.34
CA VAL A 301 -7.78 -22.18 26.37
C VAL A 301 -7.83 -21.07 25.33
N VAL A 302 -8.80 -21.14 24.43
CA VAL A 302 -9.06 -20.09 23.41
C VAL A 302 -10.10 -19.11 23.94
N ILE A 303 -9.73 -17.83 23.98
CA ILE A 303 -10.56 -16.71 24.46
C ILE A 303 -10.89 -15.81 23.28
N ALA A 304 -12.15 -15.41 23.15
CA ALA A 304 -12.59 -14.41 22.18
C ALA A 304 -13.77 -13.59 22.74
N ARG A 305 -14.23 -12.59 21.99
CA ARG A 305 -15.43 -11.83 22.36
C ARG A 305 -16.70 -12.70 22.28
N ALA A 306 -17.74 -12.33 23.02
CA ALA A 306 -18.97 -13.11 23.14
C ALA A 306 -19.75 -13.32 21.84
N ASP A 307 -19.67 -12.38 20.90
CA ASP A 307 -20.34 -12.40 19.60
C ASP A 307 -19.45 -12.91 18.45
N PHE A 308 -18.23 -13.34 18.74
CA PHE A 308 -17.27 -13.90 17.78
C PHE A 308 -17.88 -14.97 16.86
N ALA A 309 -18.74 -15.85 17.39
CA ALA A 309 -19.37 -16.90 16.59
C ALA A 309 -20.33 -16.35 15.53
N GLY A 310 -20.91 -15.16 15.74
CA GLY A 310 -21.74 -14.45 14.77
C GLY A 310 -20.93 -13.97 13.59
N GLU A 311 -19.84 -13.25 13.88
CA GLU A 311 -19.00 -12.67 12.85
C GLU A 311 -18.19 -13.75 12.09
N LEU A 312 -17.74 -14.81 12.77
CA LEU A 312 -17.13 -15.97 12.10
C LEU A 312 -18.07 -16.63 11.08
N ARG A 313 -19.39 -16.65 11.33
CA ARG A 313 -20.36 -17.17 10.35
C ARG A 313 -20.44 -16.29 9.10
N ARG A 314 -20.36 -14.97 9.25
CA ARG A 314 -20.28 -14.03 8.13
C ARG A 314 -18.98 -14.24 7.35
N MET A 315 -17.87 -14.40 8.05
CA MET A 315 -16.58 -14.67 7.41
C MET A 315 -16.62 -15.98 6.59
N ARG A 316 -17.20 -17.05 7.14
CA ARG A 316 -17.37 -18.33 6.45
C ARG A 316 -18.29 -18.27 5.22
N SER A 317 -19.24 -17.33 5.16
CA SER A 317 -20.14 -17.18 4.00
C SER A 317 -19.53 -16.34 2.87
N SER A 318 -18.38 -15.70 3.11
CA SER A 318 -17.66 -14.94 2.08
C SER A 318 -17.09 -15.84 0.97
N GLN A 319 -17.22 -15.42 -0.29
CA GLN A 319 -16.89 -16.26 -1.45
C GLN A 319 -15.38 -16.34 -1.80
N ARG A 320 -14.45 -15.86 -0.96
CA ARG A 320 -13.00 -15.81 -1.26
C ARG A 320 -12.67 -15.34 -2.70
N THR A 321 -13.46 -14.39 -3.23
CA THR A 321 -13.42 -13.94 -4.64
C THR A 321 -12.05 -13.38 -5.05
N PHE A 322 -11.27 -12.87 -4.08
CA PHE A 322 -9.93 -12.34 -4.27
C PHE A 322 -8.87 -13.30 -3.71
N SER A 323 -8.66 -14.42 -4.38
CA SER A 323 -7.81 -15.52 -3.87
C SER A 323 -6.35 -15.12 -3.62
N TRP A 324 -5.82 -14.08 -4.27
CA TRP A 324 -4.42 -13.65 -4.10
C TRP A 324 -4.14 -12.96 -2.75
N PHE A 325 -5.16 -12.58 -1.98
CA PHE A 325 -4.96 -12.19 -0.58
C PHE A 325 -4.41 -13.37 0.24
N PHE A 326 -4.95 -14.57 -0.01
CA PHE A 326 -4.75 -15.77 0.82
C PHE A 326 -3.77 -16.78 0.22
N GLY A 327 -3.66 -16.79 -1.12
CA GLY A 327 -3.07 -17.90 -1.87
C GLY A 327 -3.99 -19.12 -1.92
N LYS A 328 -3.44 -20.26 -2.35
CA LYS A 328 -4.18 -21.53 -2.48
C LYS A 328 -4.27 -22.36 -1.21
N ARG A 329 -3.55 -21.96 -0.15
CA ARG A 329 -3.50 -22.72 1.11
C ARG A 329 -4.88 -22.77 1.78
N PRO A 330 -5.24 -23.89 2.45
CA PRO A 330 -6.47 -23.99 3.20
C PRO A 330 -6.44 -23.08 4.44
N VAL A 331 -7.53 -22.35 4.66
CA VAL A 331 -7.73 -21.47 5.82
C VAL A 331 -8.61 -22.20 6.84
N GLY A 332 -8.12 -22.35 8.07
CA GLY A 332 -8.82 -23.08 9.12
C GLY A 332 -9.91 -22.26 9.82
N LEU A 333 -11.09 -22.16 9.21
CA LEU A 333 -12.20 -21.40 9.79
C LEU A 333 -13.05 -22.19 10.80
N ASP A 334 -12.72 -23.46 11.09
CA ASP A 334 -13.40 -24.23 12.14
C ASP A 334 -12.86 -23.94 13.54
N VAL A 335 -13.16 -22.73 14.01
CA VAL A 335 -12.63 -22.18 15.27
C VAL A 335 -13.58 -22.50 16.43
N ARG A 336 -13.05 -23.18 17.45
CA ARG A 336 -13.72 -23.40 18.73
C ARG A 336 -13.15 -22.48 19.79
N VAL A 337 -13.98 -21.54 20.26
CA VAL A 337 -13.70 -20.68 21.42
C VAL A 337 -14.10 -21.42 22.70
N ASP A 338 -13.22 -21.44 23.70
CA ASP A 338 -13.45 -22.13 24.96
C ASP A 338 -14.00 -21.19 26.05
N ARG A 339 -13.71 -19.88 25.96
CA ARG A 339 -14.17 -18.84 26.88
C ARG A 339 -14.50 -17.55 26.13
N THR A 340 -15.60 -16.92 26.49
CA THR A 340 -16.04 -15.65 25.89
C THR A 340 -15.90 -14.48 26.85
N VAL A 341 -15.73 -13.28 26.28
CA VAL A 341 -15.68 -12.00 27.00
C VAL A 341 -16.80 -11.09 26.51
N SER A 342 -17.70 -10.67 27.40
CA SER A 342 -18.84 -9.79 27.08
C SER A 342 -18.74 -8.38 27.67
N SER A 343 -17.84 -8.17 28.63
CA SER A 343 -17.58 -6.88 29.26
C SER A 343 -16.11 -6.78 29.64
N LYS A 344 -15.64 -5.55 29.93
CA LYS A 344 -14.25 -5.34 30.36
C LYS A 344 -13.92 -6.20 31.57
N GLU A 345 -12.87 -7.01 31.47
CA GLU A 345 -12.38 -7.84 32.57
C GLU A 345 -10.84 -7.85 32.65
N SER A 346 -10.33 -8.13 33.84
CA SER A 346 -8.89 -8.29 34.07
C SER A 346 -8.52 -9.76 34.19
N LEU A 347 -7.46 -10.15 33.48
CA LEU A 347 -6.88 -11.48 33.50
C LEU A 347 -5.45 -11.41 34.01
N ARG A 348 -5.14 -12.22 35.02
CA ARG A 348 -3.76 -12.41 35.51
C ARG A 348 -3.20 -13.71 34.97
N PHE A 349 -2.02 -13.64 34.35
CA PHE A 349 -1.30 -14.81 33.84
C PHE A 349 0.16 -14.73 34.28
N GLY A 350 0.52 -15.50 35.30
CA GLY A 350 1.84 -15.38 35.93
C GLY A 350 2.06 -13.95 36.45
N LYS A 351 3.08 -13.25 35.94
CA LYS A 351 3.35 -11.84 36.27
C LYS A 351 2.65 -10.83 35.34
N LEU A 352 2.01 -11.31 34.26
CA LEU A 352 1.30 -10.47 33.30
C LEU A 352 -0.08 -10.10 33.84
N GLU A 353 -0.43 -8.83 33.65
CA GLU A 353 -1.77 -8.30 33.88
C GLU A 353 -2.32 -7.82 32.55
N LEU A 354 -3.42 -8.44 32.10
CA LEU A 354 -4.10 -8.13 30.86
C LEU A 354 -5.48 -7.57 31.20
N GLN A 355 -5.94 -6.57 30.46
CA GLN A 355 -7.35 -6.17 30.44
C GLN A 355 -7.93 -6.51 29.07
N LEU A 356 -8.99 -7.30 29.05
CA LEU A 356 -9.73 -7.66 27.84
C LEU A 356 -10.92 -6.71 27.71
N ILE A 357 -10.98 -5.95 26.63
CA ILE A 357 -11.90 -4.82 26.47
C ILE A 357 -12.64 -4.99 25.14
N PRO A 358 -13.89 -5.48 25.17
CA PRO A 358 -14.77 -5.46 23.99
C PRO A 358 -14.91 -4.04 23.44
N VAL A 359 -14.78 -3.86 22.13
CA VAL A 359 -14.98 -2.57 21.44
C VAL A 359 -15.86 -2.74 20.22
N SER A 360 -16.79 -1.83 19.98
CA SER A 360 -17.81 -1.95 18.92
C SER A 360 -17.29 -1.70 17.50
N GLY A 361 -15.97 -1.76 17.29
CA GLY A 361 -15.40 -2.02 15.98
C GLY A 361 -14.46 -0.96 15.44
N GLY A 362 -14.77 -0.53 14.21
CA GLY A 362 -13.81 -0.11 13.20
C GLY A 362 -13.90 -1.08 12.04
N GLU A 363 -13.19 -2.20 12.13
CA GLU A 363 -13.20 -3.26 11.12
C GLU A 363 -14.30 -4.30 11.32
N THR A 364 -14.40 -4.90 12.51
CA THR A 364 -15.43 -5.92 12.82
C THR A 364 -16.26 -5.54 14.02
N ASP A 365 -17.47 -6.10 14.10
CA ASP A 365 -18.32 -5.90 15.26
C ASP A 365 -17.75 -6.60 16.50
N ASP A 366 -16.99 -7.69 16.35
CA ASP A 366 -16.50 -8.56 17.43
C ASP A 366 -15.08 -8.23 17.94
N ALA A 367 -14.59 -7.03 17.67
CA ALA A 367 -13.25 -6.59 18.07
C ALA A 367 -13.04 -6.60 19.60
N LEU A 368 -11.86 -7.05 20.02
CA LEU A 368 -11.40 -7.17 21.40
C LEU A 368 -10.00 -6.56 21.56
N PHE A 369 -9.92 -5.48 22.34
CA PHE A 369 -8.65 -4.91 22.75
C PHE A 369 -8.04 -5.69 23.91
N ILE A 370 -6.71 -5.84 23.89
CA ILE A 370 -5.94 -6.47 24.96
C ILE A 370 -4.92 -5.47 25.47
N HIS A 371 -5.16 -4.92 26.66
CA HIS A 371 -4.32 -3.89 27.26
C HIS A 371 -3.37 -4.49 28.30
N LEU A 372 -2.08 -4.19 28.16
CA LEU A 372 -1.01 -4.53 29.09
C LEU A 372 -0.53 -3.24 29.77
N PRO A 373 -1.19 -2.78 30.85
CA PRO A 373 -0.92 -1.47 31.46
C PRO A 373 0.52 -1.31 31.95
N ARG A 374 1.12 -2.38 32.49
CA ARG A 374 2.51 -2.34 33.00
C ARG A 374 3.55 -2.16 31.89
N GLN A 375 3.27 -2.70 30.70
CA GLN A 375 4.13 -2.58 29.52
C GLN A 375 3.79 -1.31 28.69
N GLY A 376 2.65 -0.68 28.98
CA GLY A 376 2.11 0.43 28.21
C GLY A 376 1.71 0.03 26.78
N LEU A 377 1.30 -1.22 26.56
CA LEU A 377 0.96 -1.75 25.24
C LEU A 377 -0.54 -2.00 25.13
N LEU A 378 -1.14 -1.64 24.01
CA LEU A 378 -2.51 -1.98 23.65
C LEU A 378 -2.52 -2.75 22.33
N PHE A 379 -2.92 -4.01 22.35
CA PHE A 379 -3.18 -4.77 21.13
C PHE A 379 -4.57 -4.41 20.65
N VAL A 380 -4.65 -3.90 19.41
CA VAL A 380 -5.87 -3.33 18.83
C VAL A 380 -6.44 -4.18 17.70
N GLY A 381 -5.79 -5.30 17.37
CA GLY A 381 -6.09 -6.07 16.17
C GLY A 381 -6.11 -5.14 14.95
N ASP A 382 -7.26 -5.12 14.29
CA ASP A 382 -7.47 -4.40 13.04
C ASP A 382 -8.47 -3.24 13.17
N ALA A 383 -8.79 -2.82 14.40
CA ALA A 383 -9.72 -1.72 14.66
C ALA A 383 -9.36 -0.40 13.95
N PHE A 384 -8.06 -0.20 13.62
CA PHE A 384 -7.55 0.99 12.94
C PHE A 384 -6.94 0.70 11.56
N MET A 385 -7.55 -0.20 10.80
CA MET A 385 -7.22 -0.39 9.39
C MET A 385 -7.61 0.85 8.55
N PRO A 386 -6.93 1.09 7.40
CA PRO A 386 -7.38 2.10 6.44
C PRO A 386 -8.73 1.72 5.79
N TYR A 387 -9.18 0.47 5.95
CA TYR A 387 -10.46 -0.03 5.50
C TYR A 387 -11.36 -0.33 6.69
N LEU A 388 -12.62 0.09 6.63
CA LEU A 388 -13.63 -0.25 7.65
C LEU A 388 -14.28 -1.57 7.24
N GLY A 389 -13.64 -2.66 7.64
CA GLY A 389 -13.89 -4.00 7.13
C GLY A 389 -13.25 -4.22 5.76
N PRO A 390 -12.95 -5.48 5.38
CA PRO A 390 -12.74 -5.85 3.99
C PRO A 390 -13.77 -5.17 3.08
N PRO A 391 -13.35 -4.42 2.03
CA PRO A 391 -14.26 -3.65 1.18
C PRO A 391 -15.35 -4.45 0.45
N PHE A 392 -15.24 -5.78 0.47
CA PHE A 392 -16.17 -6.74 -0.14
C PHE A 392 -17.04 -7.48 0.89
N LEU A 393 -17.00 -7.10 2.17
CA LEU A 393 -17.86 -7.63 3.23
C LEU A 393 -18.76 -6.54 3.82
N SER A 394 -19.93 -6.98 4.26
CA SER A 394 -20.98 -6.14 4.85
C SER A 394 -20.77 -5.88 6.35
N GLU A 395 -19.54 -5.48 6.72
CA GLU A 395 -19.11 -5.24 8.09
C GLU A 395 -18.41 -3.87 8.22
N GLY A 396 -17.86 -3.56 9.39
CA GLY A 396 -17.16 -2.31 9.67
C GLY A 396 -18.09 -1.14 10.00
N SER A 397 -17.60 -0.23 10.83
CA SER A 397 -18.42 0.84 11.42
C SER A 397 -17.61 2.13 11.63
N PRO A 398 -17.99 3.27 11.01
CA PRO A 398 -17.39 4.58 11.26
C PRO A 398 -17.58 5.01 12.72
N ASP A 399 -18.78 4.81 13.27
CA ASP A 399 -19.05 5.09 14.69
C ASP A 399 -18.23 4.19 15.61
N GLY A 400 -18.12 2.90 15.28
CA GLY A 400 -17.27 1.95 15.99
C GLY A 400 -15.79 2.35 15.95
N TYR A 401 -15.30 2.85 14.82
CA TYR A 401 -13.94 3.37 14.66
C TYR A 401 -13.69 4.57 15.60
N LEU A 402 -14.65 5.50 15.65
CA LEU A 402 -14.58 6.68 16.52
C LEU A 402 -14.69 6.31 18.01
N GLU A 403 -15.50 5.31 18.36
CA GLU A 403 -15.58 4.74 19.71
C GLU A 403 -14.24 4.08 20.11
N ALA A 404 -13.65 3.29 19.21
CA ALA A 404 -12.36 2.64 19.42
C ALA A 404 -11.24 3.67 19.63
N LEU A 405 -11.20 4.76 18.85
CA LEU A 405 -10.25 5.87 19.07
C LEU A 405 -10.47 6.55 20.42
N ALA A 406 -11.73 6.78 20.83
CA ALA A 406 -12.03 7.31 22.15
C ALA A 406 -11.55 6.37 23.28
N GLN A 407 -11.67 5.06 23.09
CA GLN A 407 -11.15 4.06 24.02
C GLN A 407 -9.62 4.08 24.10
N VAL A 408 -8.92 4.23 22.97
CA VAL A 408 -7.45 4.43 22.95
C VAL A 408 -7.07 5.68 23.75
N ARG A 409 -7.76 6.80 23.52
CA ARG A 409 -7.52 8.05 24.25
C ARG A 409 -7.75 7.89 25.75
N ALA A 410 -8.79 7.15 26.16
CA ALA A 410 -9.09 6.90 27.58
C ALA A 410 -8.05 6.00 28.26
N LEU A 411 -7.51 5.00 27.55
CA LEU A 411 -6.49 4.10 28.07
C LEU A 411 -5.08 4.73 28.07
N ALA A 412 -4.83 5.65 27.13
CA ALA A 412 -3.55 6.33 26.93
C ALA A 412 -2.34 5.38 26.96
N PRO A 413 -2.32 4.30 26.14
CA PRO A 413 -1.18 3.39 26.10
C PRO A 413 0.05 4.12 25.53
N ARG A 414 1.24 3.63 25.87
CA ARG A 414 2.50 4.13 25.28
C ARG A 414 2.58 3.78 23.80
N ARG A 415 2.08 2.60 23.40
CA ARG A 415 2.15 2.11 22.01
C ARG A 415 0.96 1.21 21.68
N LEU A 416 0.50 1.32 20.43
CA LEU A 416 -0.47 0.42 19.81
C LEU A 416 0.26 -0.72 19.09
N ILE A 417 -0.25 -1.94 19.24
CA ILE A 417 0.21 -3.13 18.50
C ILE A 417 -0.95 -3.60 17.62
N HIS A 418 -0.74 -3.56 16.31
CA HIS A 418 -1.75 -3.85 15.30
C HIS A 418 -1.57 -5.26 14.71
N GLY A 419 -2.62 -5.76 14.04
CA GLY A 419 -2.56 -6.97 13.23
C GLY A 419 -1.71 -6.82 11.97
N HIS A 420 -1.77 -5.66 11.31
CA HIS A 420 -1.05 -5.40 10.04
C HIS A 420 -0.13 -4.18 10.10
N PRO A 421 0.99 -4.15 10.86
CA PRO A 421 1.82 -2.96 11.01
C PRO A 421 2.28 -2.33 9.69
N PRO A 422 2.58 -3.06 8.61
CA PRO A 422 2.95 -2.41 7.35
C PRO A 422 1.88 -1.46 6.80
N LEU A 423 0.60 -1.69 7.11
CA LEU A 423 -0.55 -0.84 6.78
C LEU A 423 -0.90 0.14 7.89
N THR A 424 -0.68 -0.25 9.13
CA THR A 424 -1.17 0.46 10.31
C THR A 424 -0.09 1.20 11.09
N ARG A 425 1.18 1.15 10.68
CA ARG A 425 2.32 1.80 11.38
C ARG A 425 2.14 3.31 11.58
N TYR A 426 1.37 3.94 10.70
CA TYR A 426 1.06 5.37 10.80
C TYR A 426 -0.15 5.66 11.71
N PHE A 427 -0.96 4.66 12.02
CA PHE A 427 -2.11 4.73 12.94
C PHE A 427 -1.67 4.53 14.38
N ASN A 428 -0.69 5.34 14.82
CA ASN A 428 -0.04 5.22 16.12
C ASN A 428 -0.52 6.29 17.13
N MET A 429 0.06 6.28 18.33
CA MET A 429 -0.32 7.21 19.40
C MET A 429 -0.08 8.70 19.09
N ASP A 430 0.90 9.03 18.23
CA ASP A 430 1.15 10.42 17.83
C ASP A 430 0.07 10.93 16.85
N ALA A 431 -0.48 10.03 16.04
CA ALA A 431 -1.51 10.35 15.06
C ALA A 431 -2.94 10.29 15.66
N ALA A 432 -3.18 9.41 16.63
CA ALA A 432 -4.53 9.06 17.09
C ALA A 432 -5.40 10.26 17.53
N PRO A 433 -4.90 11.24 18.33
CA PRO A 433 -5.74 12.38 18.75
C PRO A 433 -6.16 13.27 17.56
N GLY A 434 -5.23 13.54 16.64
CA GLY A 434 -5.50 14.32 15.44
C GLY A 434 -6.42 13.59 14.47
N LEU A 435 -6.25 12.26 14.35
CA LEU A 435 -7.08 11.41 13.52
C LEU A 435 -8.52 11.34 14.05
N GLU A 436 -8.71 11.16 15.36
CA GLU A 436 -10.04 11.19 16.01
C GLU A 436 -10.75 12.51 15.71
N MET A 437 -10.07 13.65 15.91
CA MET A 437 -10.63 14.97 15.63
C MET A 437 -10.98 15.17 14.16
N ALA A 438 -10.11 14.75 13.24
CA ALA A 438 -10.34 14.88 11.80
C ALA A 438 -11.49 14.00 11.31
N LEU A 439 -11.59 12.75 11.77
CA LEU A 439 -12.66 11.82 11.39
C LEU A 439 -14.01 12.21 11.99
N ARG A 440 -14.06 12.76 13.21
CA ARG A 440 -15.29 13.38 13.74
C ARG A 440 -15.74 14.54 12.86
N GLY A 441 -14.82 15.43 12.49
CA GLY A 441 -15.12 16.54 11.59
C GLY A 441 -15.57 16.10 10.19
N LEU A 442 -15.04 14.98 9.69
CA LEU A 442 -15.47 14.36 8.44
C LEU A 442 -16.89 13.78 8.57
N HIS A 443 -17.13 13.00 9.62
CA HIS A 443 -18.43 12.42 9.94
C HIS A 443 -19.52 13.49 10.04
N ASP A 444 -19.32 14.51 10.88
CA ASP A 444 -20.31 15.55 11.15
C ASP A 444 -20.60 16.40 9.92
N ARG A 445 -19.60 16.59 9.05
CA ARG A 445 -19.76 17.30 7.79
C ARG A 445 -20.63 16.53 6.79
N TYR A 446 -20.42 15.22 6.66
CA TYR A 446 -20.99 14.44 5.57
C TYR A 446 -22.21 13.60 5.94
N LEU A 447 -22.45 13.30 7.21
CA LEU A 447 -23.66 12.60 7.62
C LEU A 447 -24.95 13.27 7.09
N PRO A 448 -25.12 14.61 7.12
CA PRO A 448 -26.29 15.26 6.54
C PRO A 448 -26.42 15.11 5.02
N ASP A 449 -25.30 15.02 4.28
CA ASP A 449 -25.29 14.79 2.83
C ASP A 449 -25.65 13.34 2.51
N VAL A 450 -25.10 12.40 3.27
CA VAL A 450 -25.39 10.97 3.18
C VAL A 450 -26.87 10.70 3.44
N LEU A 451 -27.44 11.29 4.50
CA LEU A 451 -28.87 11.13 4.84
C LEU A 451 -29.82 11.74 3.80
N ARG A 452 -29.33 12.65 2.95
CA ARG A 452 -30.06 13.19 1.80
C ARG A 452 -29.80 12.39 0.51
N SER A 453 -29.16 11.24 0.62
CA SER A 453 -28.75 10.38 -0.50
C SER A 453 -27.96 11.15 -1.56
N ARG A 454 -27.06 12.06 -1.16
CA ARG A 454 -26.09 12.64 -2.11
C ARG A 454 -25.23 11.49 -2.66
N PRO A 455 -24.97 11.44 -3.98
CA PRO A 455 -24.13 10.40 -4.57
C PRO A 455 -22.78 10.31 -3.87
N ILE A 456 -22.35 9.09 -3.54
CA ILE A 456 -21.06 8.86 -2.88
C ILE A 456 -19.90 9.33 -3.75
N ALA A 457 -20.02 9.22 -5.09
CA ALA A 457 -19.03 9.76 -6.00
C ALA A 457 -18.83 11.26 -5.74
N ASP A 458 -19.89 12.07 -5.73
CA ASP A 458 -19.79 13.51 -5.49
C ASP A 458 -19.19 13.83 -4.13
N ILE A 459 -19.57 13.11 -3.07
CA ILE A 459 -19.01 13.28 -1.72
C ILE A 459 -17.49 13.05 -1.73
N LEU A 460 -17.01 12.00 -2.40
CA LEU A 460 -15.58 11.70 -2.47
C LEU A 460 -14.80 12.77 -3.28
N HIS A 461 -15.42 13.38 -4.29
CA HIS A 461 -14.78 14.39 -5.14
C HIS A 461 -14.67 15.78 -4.46
N ASP A 462 -15.28 15.98 -3.29
CA ASP A 462 -15.07 17.19 -2.48
C ASP A 462 -13.64 17.28 -1.90
N GLU A 463 -12.88 16.17 -1.88
CA GLU A 463 -11.49 16.07 -1.39
C GLU A 463 -11.27 16.70 0.00
N TYR A 464 -12.26 16.62 0.88
CA TYR A 464 -12.25 17.39 2.12
C TYR A 464 -11.05 17.06 3.02
N LEU A 465 -10.27 18.10 3.36
CA LEU A 465 -9.23 18.10 4.39
C LEU A 465 -9.67 19.03 5.55
N PRO A 466 -10.04 18.49 6.72
CA PRO A 466 -10.36 19.27 7.90
C PRO A 466 -9.23 20.26 8.27
N PRO A 467 -9.55 21.51 8.63
CA PRO A 467 -8.55 22.48 9.08
C PRO A 467 -7.70 21.97 10.26
N SER A 468 -8.30 21.15 11.13
CA SER A 468 -7.66 20.52 12.28
C SER A 468 -6.42 19.69 11.93
N LEU A 469 -6.35 19.14 10.71
CA LEU A 469 -5.18 18.37 10.25
C LEU A 469 -3.93 19.22 10.10
N ARG A 470 -4.06 20.54 9.85
CA ARG A 470 -2.91 21.44 9.75
C ARG A 470 -2.15 21.55 11.06
N GLU A 471 -2.82 21.34 12.20
CA GLU A 471 -2.21 21.38 13.53
C GLU A 471 -1.77 19.98 13.99
N ALA A 472 -2.11 18.92 13.24
CA ALA A 472 -1.83 17.53 13.56
C ALA A 472 -1.13 16.80 12.39
N PRO A 473 0.11 17.16 12.03
CA PRO A 473 0.81 16.63 10.85
C PRO A 473 0.95 15.10 10.85
N LYS A 474 1.07 14.46 12.03
CA LYS A 474 1.13 13.00 12.16
C LYS A 474 -0.18 12.30 11.78
N ALA A 475 -1.32 12.99 11.89
CA ALA A 475 -2.64 12.44 11.54
C ALA A 475 -2.96 12.54 10.04
N VAL A 476 -2.20 13.34 9.27
CA VAL A 476 -2.48 13.62 7.86
C VAL A 476 -2.45 12.35 7.01
N LEU A 477 -1.38 11.55 7.12
CA LEU A 477 -1.28 10.32 6.32
C LEU A 477 -2.38 9.31 6.70
N PRO A 478 -2.57 8.92 7.97
CA PRO A 478 -3.67 8.03 8.36
C PRO A 478 -5.04 8.51 7.90
N TYR A 479 -5.30 9.83 8.02
CA TYR A 479 -6.55 10.42 7.55
C TYR A 479 -6.72 10.23 6.04
N LEU A 480 -5.72 10.56 5.23
CA LEU A 480 -5.78 10.40 3.78
C LEU A 480 -5.99 8.95 3.36
N LEU A 481 -5.39 7.99 4.08
CA LEU A 481 -5.54 6.56 3.79
C LEU A 481 -6.93 6.02 4.13
N VAL A 482 -7.56 6.50 5.21
CA VAL A 482 -8.86 5.98 5.67
C VAL A 482 -10.07 6.78 5.16
N ARG A 483 -9.90 8.06 4.78
CA ARG A 483 -10.99 9.01 4.47
C ARG A 483 -12.02 8.44 3.50
N ASP A 484 -11.57 7.96 2.35
CA ASP A 484 -12.47 7.50 1.29
C ASP A 484 -13.25 6.26 1.74
N HIS A 485 -12.61 5.33 2.45
CA HIS A 485 -13.25 4.13 2.98
C HIS A 485 -14.20 4.42 4.14
N PHE A 486 -13.87 5.41 4.97
CA PHE A 486 -14.74 5.91 6.04
C PHE A 486 -16.03 6.49 5.44
N LEU A 487 -15.93 7.35 4.42
CA LEU A 487 -17.08 7.94 3.73
C LEU A 487 -17.91 6.88 3.00
N GLN A 488 -17.26 5.92 2.32
CA GLN A 488 -17.94 4.81 1.66
C GLN A 488 -18.74 3.97 2.65
N ARG A 489 -18.16 3.64 3.81
CA ARG A 489 -18.87 2.85 4.83
C ARG A 489 -19.99 3.65 5.48
N LEU A 490 -19.77 4.94 5.79
CA LEU A 490 -20.80 5.84 6.29
C LEU A 490 -21.98 5.92 5.33
N HIS A 491 -21.71 6.05 4.02
CA HIS A 491 -22.74 6.07 2.99
C HIS A 491 -23.49 4.74 2.89
N LEU A 492 -22.77 3.62 2.82
CA LEU A 492 -23.37 2.27 2.75
C LEU A 492 -24.30 1.95 3.94
N GLN A 493 -24.03 2.50 5.13
CA GLN A 493 -24.83 2.26 6.32
C GLN A 493 -26.06 3.16 6.44
N ASN A 494 -26.02 4.35 5.84
CA ASN A 494 -27.01 5.41 6.13
C ASN A 494 -27.78 5.90 4.90
N ALA A 495 -27.26 5.70 3.68
CA ALA A 495 -27.94 6.07 2.44
C ALA A 495 -28.84 4.93 1.93
N GLY A 496 -29.92 5.30 1.25
CA GLY A 496 -30.73 4.36 0.49
C GLY A 496 -30.03 3.93 -0.81
N TYR A 497 -30.59 2.91 -1.49
CA TYR A 497 -30.08 2.43 -2.78
C TYR A 497 -30.34 3.39 -3.95
N TRP A 498 -31.31 4.31 -3.82
CA TRP A 498 -31.55 5.41 -4.77
C TRP A 498 -30.95 6.71 -4.26
N GLN A 499 -30.21 7.39 -5.14
CA GLN A 499 -29.56 8.66 -4.86
C GLN A 499 -30.38 9.85 -5.38
N ALA A 500 -30.05 11.04 -4.88
CA ALA A 500 -30.78 12.28 -5.16
C ALA A 500 -30.69 12.77 -6.61
N ASP A 501 -29.71 12.29 -7.38
CA ASP A 501 -29.50 12.60 -8.80
C ASP A 501 -30.12 11.54 -9.75
N GLY A 502 -30.75 10.50 -9.20
CA GLY A 502 -31.29 9.38 -9.96
C GLY A 502 -30.35 8.17 -10.08
N GLU A 503 -29.12 8.23 -9.53
CA GLU A 503 -28.25 7.05 -9.47
C GLU A 503 -28.95 5.91 -8.71
N GLY A 504 -28.89 4.71 -9.30
CA GLY A 504 -29.54 3.50 -8.79
C GLY A 504 -31.01 3.33 -9.19
N MET A 505 -31.67 4.33 -9.81
CA MET A 505 -33.05 4.17 -10.32
C MET A 505 -33.09 3.16 -11.47
N GLU A 506 -32.16 3.32 -12.42
CA GLU A 506 -31.91 2.36 -13.48
C GLU A 506 -30.56 1.69 -13.24
N VAL A 507 -30.52 0.35 -13.29
CA VAL A 507 -29.31 -0.43 -13.02
C VAL A 507 -28.79 -1.02 -14.33
N LEU A 508 -27.96 -0.22 -15.03
CA LEU A 508 -27.34 -0.64 -16.28
C LEU A 508 -26.13 -1.54 -16.03
N THR A 509 -26.11 -2.68 -16.71
CA THR A 509 -24.99 -3.61 -16.70
C THR A 509 -23.80 -3.03 -17.48
N ARG A 510 -22.61 -3.54 -17.16
CA ARG A 510 -21.40 -3.22 -17.92
C ARG A 510 -21.51 -3.57 -19.41
N SER A 511 -22.27 -4.62 -19.74
CA SER A 511 -22.50 -5.04 -21.14
C SER A 511 -23.38 -4.03 -21.89
N GLU A 512 -24.37 -3.43 -21.23
CA GLU A 512 -25.24 -2.39 -21.83
C GLU A 512 -24.47 -1.09 -22.06
N TRP A 513 -23.65 -0.66 -21.09
CA TRP A 513 -22.72 0.46 -21.30
C TRP A 513 -21.74 0.20 -22.44
N ALA A 514 -21.19 -1.02 -22.52
CA ALA A 514 -20.33 -1.42 -23.62
C ALA A 514 -21.04 -1.38 -24.98
N ALA A 515 -22.30 -1.84 -25.04
CA ALA A 515 -23.11 -1.81 -26.26
C ALA A 515 -23.41 -0.37 -26.73
N LEU A 516 -23.67 0.57 -25.81
CA LEU A 516 -23.85 1.99 -26.14
C LEU A 516 -22.58 2.57 -26.79
N LEU A 517 -21.41 2.35 -26.17
CA LEU A 517 -20.13 2.83 -26.71
C LEU A 517 -19.78 2.18 -28.05
N ASP A 518 -20.12 0.91 -28.21
CA ASP A 518 -19.95 0.17 -29.47
C ASP A 518 -20.82 0.76 -30.57
N GLU A 519 -22.08 1.09 -30.29
CA GLU A 519 -22.97 1.75 -31.26
C GLU A 519 -22.46 3.15 -31.63
N MET A 520 -21.98 3.95 -30.68
CA MET A 520 -21.30 5.22 -30.96
C MET A 520 -20.05 5.03 -31.84
N GLY A 521 -19.34 3.93 -31.64
CA GLY A 521 -18.19 3.50 -32.44
C GLY A 521 -18.55 2.82 -33.76
N GLN A 522 -19.83 2.83 -34.16
CA GLN A 522 -20.35 2.14 -35.37
C GLN A 522 -19.98 0.65 -35.40
N ARG A 523 -20.01 0.01 -34.22
CA ARG A 523 -19.70 -1.41 -33.99
C ARG A 523 -18.30 -1.82 -34.44
N SER A 524 -17.36 -0.87 -34.44
CA SER A 524 -15.94 -1.14 -34.67
C SER A 524 -15.16 -1.11 -33.36
N GLU A 525 -14.15 -1.96 -33.31
CA GLU A 525 -13.12 -1.99 -32.27
C GLU A 525 -12.20 -0.76 -32.30
N ALA A 526 -12.05 -0.09 -33.44
CA ALA A 526 -11.02 0.92 -33.64
C ALA A 526 -11.20 2.18 -32.76
N PRO A 527 -12.43 2.70 -32.55
CA PRO A 527 -12.69 3.77 -31.58
C PRO A 527 -12.31 3.39 -30.15
N PHE A 528 -12.61 2.16 -29.69
CA PHE A 528 -12.19 1.70 -28.36
C PHE A 528 -10.67 1.71 -28.24
N VAL A 529 -9.95 1.12 -29.20
CA VAL A 529 -8.48 1.08 -29.17
C VAL A 529 -7.90 2.49 -29.08
N ARG A 530 -8.35 3.41 -29.96
CA ARG A 530 -7.87 4.80 -29.96
C ARG A 530 -8.18 5.52 -28.64
N LEU A 531 -9.39 5.33 -28.10
CA LEU A 531 -9.79 5.96 -26.84
C LEU A 531 -8.93 5.46 -25.68
N VAL A 532 -8.71 4.14 -25.56
CA VAL A 532 -7.86 3.58 -24.51
C VAL A 532 -6.42 4.05 -24.65
N GLU A 533 -5.85 4.05 -25.87
CA GLU A 533 -4.50 4.56 -26.12
C GLU A 533 -4.37 6.04 -25.73
N ASN A 534 -5.37 6.86 -26.04
CA ASN A 534 -5.42 8.27 -25.63
C ASN A 534 -5.53 8.44 -24.11
N LEU A 535 -6.33 7.61 -23.43
CA LEU A 535 -6.46 7.63 -21.97
C LEU A 535 -5.16 7.20 -21.28
N LEU A 536 -4.49 6.16 -21.81
CA LEU A 536 -3.18 5.74 -21.33
C LEU A 536 -2.13 6.83 -21.51
N ALA A 537 -2.12 7.53 -22.65
CA ALA A 537 -1.21 8.64 -22.91
C ALA A 537 -1.48 9.85 -21.98
N ARG A 538 -2.72 10.01 -21.50
CA ARG A 538 -3.10 11.00 -20.47
C ARG A 538 -2.77 10.57 -19.04
N GLY A 539 -2.34 9.33 -18.82
CA GLY A 539 -2.22 8.77 -17.47
C GLY A 539 -3.54 8.39 -16.79
N ASP A 540 -4.65 8.33 -17.53
CA ASP A 540 -5.98 8.02 -17.01
C ASP A 540 -6.24 6.50 -16.96
N GLY A 541 -5.51 5.84 -16.06
CA GLY A 541 -5.53 4.38 -15.89
C GLY A 541 -6.89 3.79 -15.54
N PRO A 542 -7.65 4.37 -14.59
CA PRO A 542 -8.96 3.85 -14.23
C PRO A 542 -9.94 3.85 -15.42
N LEU A 543 -10.03 4.96 -16.17
CA LEU A 543 -10.89 5.00 -17.35
C LEU A 543 -10.35 4.13 -18.49
N ALA A 544 -9.03 4.09 -18.70
CA ALA A 544 -8.42 3.24 -19.70
C ALA A 544 -8.76 1.75 -19.46
N LEU A 545 -8.67 1.27 -18.21
CA LEU A 545 -9.05 -0.09 -17.85
C LEU A 545 -10.54 -0.33 -18.10
N ASN A 546 -11.40 0.60 -17.67
CA ASN A 546 -12.84 0.45 -17.81
C ASN A 546 -13.26 0.35 -19.29
N VAL A 547 -12.78 1.27 -20.12
CA VAL A 547 -13.04 1.30 -21.58
C VAL A 547 -12.45 0.08 -22.28
N ALA A 548 -11.24 -0.36 -21.91
CA ALA A 548 -10.63 -1.54 -22.52
C ALA A 548 -11.46 -2.81 -22.26
N GLU A 549 -11.92 -2.99 -21.03
CA GLU A 549 -12.75 -4.13 -20.65
C GLU A 549 -14.14 -4.07 -21.29
N MET A 550 -14.77 -2.89 -21.38
CA MET A 550 -16.02 -2.74 -22.15
C MET A 550 -15.81 -3.07 -23.64
N GLY A 551 -14.71 -2.60 -24.23
CA GLY A 551 -14.34 -2.95 -25.59
C GLY A 551 -14.16 -4.46 -25.78
N LEU A 552 -13.55 -5.15 -24.81
CA LEU A 552 -13.37 -6.62 -24.83
C LEU A 552 -14.68 -7.39 -24.64
N LEU A 553 -15.69 -6.83 -23.97
CA LEU A 553 -17.03 -7.45 -23.93
C LEU A 553 -17.68 -7.50 -25.31
N ARG A 554 -17.36 -6.55 -26.20
CA ARG A 554 -17.91 -6.46 -27.56
C ARG A 554 -17.00 -7.10 -28.61
N HIS A 555 -15.69 -6.99 -28.41
CA HIS A 555 -14.63 -7.40 -29.33
C HIS A 555 -13.59 -8.30 -28.61
N PRO A 556 -13.98 -9.49 -28.10
CA PRO A 556 -13.16 -10.29 -27.16
C PRO A 556 -11.83 -10.79 -27.73
N ALA A 557 -11.76 -11.02 -29.05
CA ALA A 557 -10.56 -11.48 -29.73
C ALA A 557 -9.57 -10.34 -30.08
N ASN A 558 -9.89 -9.08 -29.75
CA ASN A 558 -9.05 -7.95 -30.14
C ASN A 558 -7.77 -7.87 -29.30
N GLU A 559 -6.64 -8.22 -29.91
CA GLU A 559 -5.35 -8.20 -29.21
C GLU A 559 -4.88 -6.80 -28.78
N LYS A 560 -5.27 -5.74 -29.51
CA LYS A 560 -4.88 -4.37 -29.15
C LYS A 560 -5.55 -3.95 -27.84
N LEU A 561 -6.83 -4.27 -27.67
CA LEU A 561 -7.56 -4.05 -26.43
C LEU A 561 -7.02 -4.91 -25.28
N GLN A 562 -6.64 -6.16 -25.54
CA GLN A 562 -5.99 -7.01 -24.53
C GLN A 562 -4.66 -6.41 -24.05
N ARG A 563 -3.81 -5.93 -24.98
CA ARG A 563 -2.56 -5.25 -24.66
C ARG A 563 -2.81 -3.93 -23.91
N ALA A 564 -3.82 -3.16 -24.32
CA ALA A 564 -4.15 -1.90 -23.68
C ALA A 564 -4.70 -2.11 -22.25
N ARG A 565 -5.52 -3.15 -22.03
CA ARG A 565 -5.95 -3.60 -20.70
C ARG A 565 -4.76 -3.94 -19.81
N ALA A 566 -3.79 -4.71 -20.32
CA ALA A 566 -2.59 -5.07 -19.57
C ALA A 566 -1.76 -3.83 -19.18
N LYS A 567 -1.61 -2.85 -20.08
CA LYS A 567 -0.95 -1.57 -19.78
C LYS A 567 -1.68 -0.77 -18.70
N ALA A 568 -3.01 -0.69 -18.78
CA ALA A 568 -3.82 0.02 -17.78
C ALA A 568 -3.66 -0.62 -16.39
N LEU A 569 -3.70 -1.96 -16.31
CA LEU A 569 -3.47 -2.68 -15.06
C LEU A 569 -2.06 -2.45 -14.51
N SER A 570 -1.02 -2.50 -15.35
CA SER A 570 0.35 -2.20 -14.92
C SER A 570 0.46 -0.81 -14.28
N MET A 571 -0.18 0.19 -14.90
CA MET A 571 -0.18 1.55 -14.37
C MET A 571 -0.92 1.67 -13.03
N LEU A 572 -2.02 0.94 -12.84
CA LEU A 572 -2.76 0.89 -11.58
C LEU A 572 -1.99 0.14 -10.48
N ILE A 573 -1.27 -0.94 -10.83
CA ILE A 573 -0.40 -1.67 -9.90
C ILE A 573 0.72 -0.75 -9.37
N GLU A 574 1.38 -0.01 -10.27
CA GLU A 574 2.42 0.96 -9.89
C GLU A 574 1.87 2.07 -9.01
N ARG A 575 0.70 2.62 -9.36
CA ARG A 575 0.05 3.70 -8.61
C ARG A 575 -0.33 3.30 -7.19
N TYR A 576 -1.00 2.16 -7.01
CA TYR A 576 -1.57 1.81 -5.71
C TYR A 576 -0.62 1.05 -4.79
N GLY A 577 0.53 0.58 -5.29
CA GLY A 577 1.53 -0.10 -4.47
C GLY A 577 1.88 0.63 -3.16
N PRO A 578 2.15 1.95 -3.15
CA PRO A 578 2.54 2.66 -1.93
C PRO A 578 1.40 2.99 -0.95
N VAL A 579 0.16 3.11 -1.43
CA VAL A 579 -0.95 3.74 -0.67
C VAL A 579 -2.20 2.88 -0.53
N ASP A 580 -2.42 1.90 -1.39
CA ASP A 580 -3.61 1.02 -1.36
C ASP A 580 -3.22 -0.44 -1.69
N PRO A 581 -2.76 -1.22 -0.69
CA PRO A 581 -2.38 -2.63 -0.85
C PRO A 581 -3.51 -3.50 -1.42
N PHE A 582 -4.79 -3.21 -1.10
CA PHE A 582 -5.91 -4.04 -1.53
C PHE A 582 -6.13 -3.88 -3.03
N ARG A 583 -6.15 -2.64 -3.53
CA ARG A 583 -6.16 -2.37 -4.98
C ARG A 583 -4.94 -2.98 -5.65
N PHE A 584 -3.75 -2.86 -5.07
CA PHE A 584 -2.54 -3.50 -5.58
C PHE A 584 -2.71 -5.02 -5.76
N ILE A 585 -3.21 -5.74 -4.74
CA ILE A 585 -3.45 -7.19 -4.80
C ILE A 585 -4.44 -7.54 -5.93
N ILE A 586 -5.57 -6.83 -5.97
CA ILE A 586 -6.65 -7.10 -6.92
C ILE A 586 -6.19 -6.85 -8.36
N TYR A 587 -5.54 -5.72 -8.62
CA TYR A 587 -5.03 -5.42 -9.97
C TYR A 587 -3.92 -6.37 -10.38
N SER A 588 -3.06 -6.82 -9.45
CA SER A 588 -2.05 -7.84 -9.73
C SER A 588 -2.68 -9.18 -10.12
N GLN A 589 -3.75 -9.59 -9.43
CA GLN A 589 -4.52 -10.78 -9.78
C GLN A 589 -5.18 -10.64 -11.16
N TRP A 590 -5.83 -9.50 -11.45
CA TRP A 590 -6.48 -9.24 -12.74
C TRP A 590 -5.50 -9.14 -13.91
N ALA A 591 -4.25 -8.74 -13.63
CA ALA A 591 -3.15 -8.73 -14.59
C ALA A 591 -2.45 -10.09 -14.72
N ASN A 592 -2.71 -11.03 -13.80
CA ASN A 592 -1.93 -12.25 -13.62
C ASN A 592 -0.42 -11.95 -13.51
N ALA A 593 -0.07 -10.91 -12.75
CA ALA A 593 1.29 -10.40 -12.60
C ALA A 593 1.79 -10.64 -11.16
N PRO A 594 2.30 -11.85 -10.84
CA PRO A 594 2.83 -12.12 -9.51
C PRO A 594 4.12 -11.34 -9.25
N LEU A 595 4.30 -10.86 -8.02
CA LEU A 595 5.49 -10.17 -7.57
C LEU A 595 6.20 -11.01 -6.51
N ARG A 596 7.47 -11.37 -6.76
CA ARG A 596 8.24 -12.23 -5.86
C ARG A 596 8.72 -11.47 -4.62
N PRO A 597 8.90 -12.13 -3.47
CA PRO A 597 9.50 -11.52 -2.29
C PRO A 597 10.86 -10.89 -2.58
N VAL A 598 11.17 -9.80 -1.87
CA VAL A 598 12.54 -9.28 -1.79
C VAL A 598 13.37 -10.27 -0.98
N ALA A 599 14.51 -10.70 -1.50
CA ALA A 599 15.36 -11.63 -0.76
C ALA A 599 15.87 -10.95 0.52
N GLY A 600 15.69 -11.62 1.68
CA GLY A 600 16.32 -11.20 2.93
C GLY A 600 17.85 -11.20 2.82
N PRO A 601 18.57 -10.50 3.72
CA PRO A 601 20.03 -10.61 3.77
C PRO A 601 20.41 -12.09 3.87
N THR A 602 21.34 -12.54 3.02
CA THR A 602 21.84 -13.91 3.03
C THR A 602 22.37 -14.24 4.42
N ALA A 603 22.14 -15.47 4.89
CA ALA A 603 22.54 -15.93 6.22
C ALA A 603 24.07 -16.00 6.43
N GLU A 604 24.87 -15.55 5.45
CA GLU A 604 26.33 -15.61 5.44
C GLU A 604 27.01 -14.39 6.09
N GLY A 605 26.27 -13.55 6.83
CA GLY A 605 26.81 -12.32 7.42
C GLY A 605 26.22 -11.94 8.78
N ARG A 606 26.06 -12.89 9.70
CA ARG A 606 25.86 -12.62 11.13
C ARG A 606 26.87 -13.37 11.97
#